data_AF-A0A846I539-F1
#
_entry.id   AF-A0A846I539-F1
#
_cell.length_a   1.000
_cell.length_b   1.000
_cell.length_c   1.000
_cell.angle_alpha   90.00
_cell.angle_beta   90.00
_cell.angle_gamma   90.00
#
_symmetry.space_group_name_H-M   'P 1'
#
loop_
_entity.id
_entity.type
_entity.pdbx_description
1 polymer ?
#
loop_
_entity_poly.entity_id
_entity_poly.type
_entity_poly.pdbx_seq_one_letter_code
_entity_poly.pdbx_strand_id
1 'polypeptide(L)'
;METDMTKGKPMGIIVRFFIPMFIGNLFQQIYNVVDSIVVGRFVGNEAFAAVGSCFLIMSFMTSILIGLAMGASAFFSQLYGAKQYDEMKKAISTSFFFILSISILLSIITNVFLYEIIELFQMPKDTVTYSAEYLRYILTGLIFTGLYNICAYLLRSIGDSKSPLYFLIVSCILNTILDLIFVLVFNMGVSGVGLATFIAQGVSALWCAFYTVKHMKFLDFKRKDIVFSRKLFKTILSYSVLTAVQQSLSSFGMLMIQGLINTFGTTVMAAFAACSKIDEFANRPLQDLSNAFSTYVAQNKGAGNIKRIRQGFHAILKVIALISFIISIVVFIFAPNLISIFVKKESIDIIQVGVGYLRIVCIFYILLGCIVMFYGFFRGMGEVNISIILTVVSQGIRVALAYGLARTSMGFTGICWSIVIGWFLSNALGGFMYKKVMANSI
;
A
#
# COMPACT_ATOMS: atom_id res chain seq x y z
N MET A 1 19.30 12.10 7.50
CA MET A 1 20.52 11.82 6.71
C MET A 1 20.03 11.40 5.34
N GLU A 2 20.08 12.31 4.38
CA GLU A 2 19.54 12.10 3.03
C GLU A 2 20.38 11.05 2.30
N THR A 3 19.70 10.10 1.65
CA THR A 3 20.36 9.12 0.80
C THR A 3 20.25 9.58 -0.65
N ASP A 4 21.32 10.17 -1.18
CA ASP A 4 21.41 10.54 -2.60
C ASP A 4 21.34 9.28 -3.47
N MET A 5 20.22 9.11 -4.19
CA MET A 5 19.97 7.93 -5.02
C MET A 5 20.80 7.93 -6.30
N THR A 6 21.57 8.98 -6.58
CA THR A 6 22.39 9.12 -7.79
C THR A 6 23.85 8.68 -7.59
N LYS A 7 24.28 8.44 -6.35
CA LYS A 7 25.67 8.05 -6.00
C LYS A 7 25.73 6.66 -5.37
N GLY A 8 26.93 6.08 -5.19
CA GLY A 8 27.13 4.81 -4.47
C GLY A 8 26.63 3.53 -5.20
N LYS A 9 26.70 2.37 -4.53
CA LYS A 9 26.28 1.07 -5.08
C LYS A 9 24.75 0.95 -5.10
N PRO A 10 24.10 0.70 -6.27
CA PRO A 10 22.64 0.68 -6.39
C PRO A 10 21.94 -0.26 -5.40
N MET A 11 22.41 -1.50 -5.27
CA MET A 11 21.83 -2.49 -4.35
C MET A 11 21.81 -2.01 -2.91
N GLY A 12 22.96 -1.52 -2.41
CA GLY A 12 23.08 -1.09 -1.01
C GLY A 12 22.18 0.09 -0.68
N ILE A 13 22.00 1.02 -1.62
CA ILE A 13 21.15 2.19 -1.44
C ILE A 13 19.68 1.82 -1.46
N ILE A 14 19.24 1.01 -2.43
CA ILE A 14 17.85 0.56 -2.52
C ILE A 14 17.47 -0.21 -1.25
N VAL A 15 18.32 -1.14 -0.79
CA VAL A 15 18.06 -1.93 0.42
C VAL A 15 18.06 -1.06 1.68
N ARG A 16 19.04 -0.15 1.83
CA ARG A 16 19.09 0.75 2.99
C ARG A 16 17.89 1.68 3.05
N PHE A 17 17.33 2.06 1.90
CA PHE A 17 16.13 2.90 1.83
C PHE A 17 14.85 2.11 2.07
N PHE A 18 14.79 0.86 1.58
CA PHE A 18 13.71 -0.10 1.80
C PHE A 18 13.51 -0.45 3.27
N ILE A 19 14.59 -0.73 4.03
CA ILE A 19 14.49 -1.23 5.41
C ILE A 19 13.64 -0.30 6.30
N PRO A 20 13.88 1.02 6.38
CA PRO A 20 13.03 1.92 7.18
C PRO A 20 11.58 1.97 6.71
N MET A 21 11.33 1.87 5.39
CA MET A 21 9.97 1.86 4.85
C MET A 21 9.22 0.59 5.28
N PHE A 22 9.87 -0.56 5.16
CA PHE A 22 9.33 -1.84 5.57
C PHE A 22 9.03 -1.89 7.06
N ILE A 23 9.99 -1.48 7.90
CA ILE A 23 9.77 -1.38 9.35
C ILE A 23 8.61 -0.43 9.65
N GLY A 24 8.51 0.69 8.93
CA GLY A 24 7.40 1.63 9.08
C GLY A 24 6.06 0.94 8.84
N ASN A 25 5.89 0.29 7.70
CA ASN A 25 4.65 -0.42 7.41
C ASN A 25 4.36 -1.55 8.42
N LEU A 26 5.37 -2.20 9.01
CA LEU A 26 5.15 -3.14 10.12
C LEU A 26 4.58 -2.44 11.36
N PHE A 27 5.09 -1.27 11.75
CA PHE A 27 4.51 -0.49 12.84
C PHE A 27 3.07 -0.05 12.54
N GLN A 28 2.76 0.29 11.29
CA GLN A 28 1.37 0.58 10.89
C GLN A 28 0.45 -0.65 11.03
N GLN A 29 0.98 -1.85 10.84
CA GLN A 29 0.22 -3.08 11.06
C GLN A 29 0.08 -3.41 12.55
N ILE A 30 1.12 -3.18 13.36
CA ILE A 30 1.05 -3.34 14.82
C ILE A 30 -0.03 -2.43 15.39
N TYR A 31 -0.08 -1.18 14.94
CA TYR A 31 -1.13 -0.22 15.26
C TYR A 31 -2.53 -0.83 15.05
N ASN A 32 -2.82 -1.36 13.85
CA ASN A 32 -4.15 -1.93 13.54
C ASN A 32 -4.48 -3.16 14.41
N VAL A 33 -3.45 -3.94 14.75
CA VAL A 33 -3.59 -5.12 15.61
C VAL A 33 -3.88 -4.72 17.04
N VAL A 34 -3.22 -3.66 17.55
CA VAL A 34 -3.46 -3.15 18.91
C VAL A 34 -4.90 -2.66 19.05
N ASP A 35 -5.39 -1.83 18.11
CA ASP A 35 -6.79 -1.36 18.10
C ASP A 35 -7.75 -2.55 18.25
N SER A 36 -7.55 -3.58 17.42
CA SER A 36 -8.38 -4.78 17.41
C SER A 36 -8.29 -5.55 18.75
N ILE A 37 -7.11 -5.66 19.35
CA ILE A 37 -6.92 -6.35 20.64
C ILE A 37 -7.60 -5.58 21.77
N VAL A 38 -7.45 -4.25 21.82
CA VAL A 38 -8.05 -3.41 22.87
C VAL A 38 -9.57 -3.53 22.82
N VAL A 39 -10.16 -3.39 21.63
CA VAL A 39 -11.61 -3.49 21.46
C VAL A 39 -12.12 -4.89 21.81
N GLY A 40 -11.46 -5.94 21.32
CA GLY A 40 -11.91 -7.31 21.58
C GLY A 40 -11.79 -7.75 23.04
N ARG A 41 -10.77 -7.27 23.76
CA ARG A 41 -10.57 -7.65 25.17
C ARG A 41 -11.38 -6.82 26.15
N PHE A 42 -11.57 -5.53 25.88
CA PHE A 42 -12.11 -4.59 26.87
C PHE A 42 -13.48 -4.04 26.53
N VAL A 43 -13.96 -4.18 25.30
CA VAL A 43 -15.29 -3.71 24.88
C VAL A 43 -16.23 -4.89 24.61
N GLY A 44 -15.79 -5.85 23.80
CA GLY A 44 -16.53 -7.09 23.57
C GLY A 44 -16.43 -7.61 22.13
N ASN A 45 -17.04 -8.78 21.89
CA ASN A 45 -16.95 -9.50 20.62
C ASN A 45 -17.67 -8.79 19.46
N GLU A 46 -18.81 -8.16 19.72
CA GLU A 46 -19.56 -7.39 18.72
C GLU A 46 -18.78 -6.18 18.24
N ALA A 47 -18.16 -5.47 19.19
CA ALA A 47 -17.29 -4.33 18.93
C ALA A 47 -16.04 -4.73 18.11
N PHE A 48 -15.44 -5.88 18.44
CA PHE A 48 -14.33 -6.45 17.66
C PHE A 48 -14.73 -6.77 16.22
N ALA A 49 -15.89 -7.41 16.04
CA ALA A 49 -16.42 -7.73 14.71
C ALA A 49 -16.70 -6.47 13.89
N ALA A 50 -17.21 -5.41 14.53
CA ALA A 50 -17.42 -4.11 13.91
C ALA A 50 -16.12 -3.49 13.39
N VAL A 51 -15.11 -3.33 14.26
CA VAL A 51 -13.81 -2.74 13.89
C VAL A 51 -13.11 -3.55 12.79
N GLY A 52 -13.15 -4.88 12.88
CA GLY A 52 -12.61 -5.75 11.85
C GLY A 52 -13.29 -5.57 10.48
N SER A 53 -14.60 -5.34 10.47
CA SER A 53 -15.37 -5.08 9.24
C SER A 53 -15.06 -3.70 8.66
N CYS A 54 -14.83 -2.68 9.51
CA CYS A 54 -14.41 -1.33 9.10
C CYS A 54 -13.05 -1.32 8.38
N PHE A 55 -12.17 -2.30 8.65
CA PHE A 55 -10.83 -2.36 8.07
C PHE A 55 -10.81 -2.31 6.54
N LEU A 56 -11.78 -2.95 5.86
CA LEU A 56 -11.85 -2.94 4.39
C LEU A 56 -12.10 -1.52 3.85
N ILE A 57 -13.02 -0.78 4.48
CA ILE A 57 -13.33 0.61 4.13
C ILE A 57 -12.09 1.48 4.38
N MET A 58 -11.46 1.34 5.54
CA MET A 58 -10.25 2.08 5.91
C MET A 58 -9.10 1.83 4.93
N SER A 59 -8.85 0.55 4.60
CA SER A 59 -7.80 0.16 3.67
C SER A 59 -8.07 0.69 2.27
N PHE A 60 -9.32 0.67 1.81
CA PHE A 60 -9.71 1.24 0.52
C PHE A 60 -9.47 2.77 0.48
N MET A 61 -9.97 3.52 1.46
CA MET A 61 -9.77 4.98 1.53
C MET A 61 -8.30 5.36 1.64
N THR A 62 -7.54 4.63 2.46
CA THR A 62 -6.10 4.84 2.63
C THR A 62 -5.34 4.55 1.33
N SER A 63 -5.75 3.53 0.55
CA SER A 63 -5.12 3.19 -0.73
C SER A 63 -5.21 4.33 -1.76
N ILE A 64 -6.32 5.08 -1.75
CA ILE A 64 -6.51 6.25 -2.62
C ILE A 64 -5.51 7.34 -2.23
N LEU A 65 -5.45 7.71 -0.95
CA LEU A 65 -4.57 8.76 -0.45
C LEU A 65 -3.09 8.41 -0.62
N ILE A 66 -2.72 7.16 -0.32
CA ILE A 66 -1.37 6.62 -0.57
C ILE A 66 -1.04 6.72 -2.06
N GLY A 67 -1.96 6.30 -2.94
CA GLY A 67 -1.75 6.33 -4.38
C GLY A 67 -1.53 7.74 -4.92
N LEU A 68 -2.32 8.72 -4.45
CA LEU A 68 -2.16 10.13 -4.80
C LEU A 68 -0.77 10.66 -4.39
N ALA A 69 -0.40 10.49 -3.12
CA ALA A 69 0.88 10.96 -2.58
C ALA A 69 2.08 10.28 -3.27
N MET A 70 1.97 8.99 -3.54
CA MET A 70 3.00 8.20 -4.19
C MET A 70 3.19 8.56 -5.67
N GLY A 71 2.12 8.92 -6.38
CA GLY A 71 2.22 9.46 -7.74
C GLY A 71 2.94 10.81 -7.76
N ALA A 72 2.54 11.75 -6.89
CA ALA A 72 3.22 13.05 -6.74
C ALA A 72 4.72 12.89 -6.38
N SER A 73 5.03 11.95 -5.48
CA SER A 73 6.40 11.63 -5.05
C SER A 73 7.34 11.26 -6.19
N ALA A 74 6.85 10.52 -7.19
CA ALA A 74 7.67 10.13 -8.33
C ALA A 74 8.08 11.37 -9.15
N PHE A 75 7.15 12.30 -9.35
CA PHE A 75 7.44 13.56 -10.01
C PHE A 75 8.39 14.46 -9.19
N PHE A 76 8.21 14.54 -7.87
CA PHE A 76 9.15 15.26 -6.98
C PHE A 76 10.56 14.67 -7.05
N SER A 77 10.67 13.35 -7.06
CA SER A 77 11.96 12.65 -7.15
C SER A 77 12.66 12.96 -8.47
N GLN A 78 11.92 13.06 -9.58
CA GLN A 78 12.48 13.50 -10.87
C GLN A 78 12.98 14.93 -10.82
N LEU A 79 12.20 15.88 -10.28
CA LEU A 79 12.62 17.27 -10.16
C LEU A 79 13.84 17.43 -9.23
N TYR A 80 13.87 16.69 -8.12
CA TYR A 80 15.00 16.66 -7.20
C TYR A 80 16.26 16.11 -7.86
N GLY A 81 16.16 14.98 -8.59
CA GLY A 81 17.26 14.42 -9.36
C GLY A 81 17.78 15.35 -10.46
N ALA A 82 16.87 16.09 -11.10
CA ALA A 82 17.20 17.11 -12.10
C ALA A 82 17.73 18.43 -11.49
N LYS A 83 17.72 18.55 -10.15
CA LYS A 83 18.03 19.77 -9.40
C LYS A 83 17.17 20.98 -9.80
N GLN A 84 15.95 20.74 -10.29
CA GLN A 84 14.99 21.77 -10.69
C GLN A 84 14.17 22.25 -9.49
N TYR A 85 14.84 22.84 -8.50
CA TYR A 85 14.24 23.15 -7.20
C TYR A 85 13.10 24.18 -7.27
N ASP A 86 13.14 25.14 -8.19
CA ASP A 86 12.05 26.12 -8.35
C ASP A 86 10.76 25.50 -8.86
N GLU A 87 10.85 24.57 -9.82
CA GLU A 87 9.69 23.78 -10.25
C GLU A 87 9.23 22.85 -9.14
N MET A 88 10.17 22.26 -8.39
CA MET A 88 9.87 21.39 -7.25
C MET A 88 9.02 22.11 -6.20
N LYS A 89 9.35 23.36 -5.84
CA LYS A 89 8.55 24.16 -4.89
C LYS A 89 7.10 24.32 -5.35
N LYS A 90 6.90 24.71 -6.61
CA LYS A 90 5.57 24.90 -7.19
C LYS A 90 4.81 23.58 -7.28
N ALA A 91 5.50 22.49 -7.59
CA ALA A 91 4.93 21.15 -7.64
C ALA A 91 4.48 20.68 -6.25
N ILE A 92 5.31 20.90 -5.22
CA ILE A 92 4.97 20.61 -3.82
C ILE A 92 3.72 21.39 -3.43
N SER A 93 3.74 22.72 -3.56
CA SER A 93 2.60 23.58 -3.24
C SER A 93 1.31 23.11 -3.95
N THR A 94 1.37 22.89 -5.25
CA THR A 94 0.22 22.43 -6.06
C THR A 94 -0.29 21.06 -5.60
N SER A 95 0.60 20.13 -5.23
CA SER A 95 0.22 18.81 -4.74
C SER A 95 -0.39 18.86 -3.34
N PHE A 96 0.09 19.74 -2.45
CA PHE A 96 -0.52 19.95 -1.13
C PHE A 96 -1.94 20.47 -1.28
N PHE A 97 -2.17 21.49 -2.12
CA PHE A 97 -3.52 21.96 -2.43
C PHE A 97 -4.40 20.84 -2.98
N PHE A 98 -3.89 20.07 -3.95
CA PHE A 98 -4.67 19.00 -4.58
C PHE A 98 -5.02 17.86 -3.60
N ILE A 99 -4.02 17.26 -2.96
CA ILE A 99 -4.20 16.07 -2.12
C ILE A 99 -4.97 16.40 -0.85
N LEU A 100 -4.74 17.56 -0.22
CA LEU A 100 -5.53 17.96 0.94
C LEU A 100 -6.98 18.28 0.56
N SER A 101 -7.21 18.93 -0.59
CA SER A 101 -8.59 19.16 -1.07
C SER A 101 -9.33 17.83 -1.29
N ILE A 102 -8.67 16.84 -1.93
CA ILE A 102 -9.27 15.50 -2.10
C ILE A 102 -9.47 14.81 -0.75
N SER A 103 -8.55 14.95 0.20
CA SER A 103 -8.68 14.34 1.53
C SER A 103 -9.86 14.93 2.31
N ILE A 104 -10.05 16.26 2.25
CA ILE A 104 -11.19 16.96 2.83
C ILE A 104 -12.49 16.55 2.15
N LEU A 105 -12.52 16.51 0.81
CA LEU A 105 -13.70 16.08 0.06
C LEU A 105 -14.08 14.64 0.39
N LEU A 106 -13.11 13.72 0.44
CA LEU A 106 -13.34 12.34 0.84
C LEU A 106 -13.86 12.26 2.28
N SER A 107 -13.26 13.01 3.21
CA SER A 107 -13.72 13.09 4.60
C SER A 107 -15.18 13.55 4.69
N ILE A 108 -15.56 14.61 3.97
CA ILE A 108 -16.94 15.14 3.97
C ILE A 108 -17.90 14.11 3.36
N ILE A 109 -17.61 13.63 2.15
CA ILE A 109 -18.48 12.69 1.42
C ILE A 109 -18.70 11.42 2.24
N THR A 110 -17.63 10.83 2.77
CA THR A 110 -17.74 9.57 3.53
C THR A 110 -18.44 9.72 4.87
N ASN A 111 -18.38 10.89 5.52
CA ASN A 111 -19.16 11.16 6.73
C ASN A 111 -20.64 11.44 6.41
N VAL A 112 -20.94 12.11 5.30
CA VAL A 112 -22.33 12.37 4.86
C VAL A 112 -23.02 11.06 4.48
N PHE A 113 -22.33 10.18 3.75
CA PHE A 113 -22.85 8.89 3.30
C PHE A 113 -22.42 7.71 4.19
N LEU A 114 -22.21 7.95 5.48
CA LEU A 114 -21.63 6.95 6.39
C LEU A 114 -22.46 5.66 6.44
N TYR A 115 -23.77 5.77 6.62
CA TYR A 115 -24.66 4.62 6.75
C TYR A 115 -24.85 3.89 5.42
N GLU A 116 -24.91 4.62 4.31
CA GLU A 116 -24.97 4.07 2.96
C GLU A 116 -23.69 3.31 2.61
N ILE A 117 -22.51 3.78 3.07
CA ILE A 117 -21.25 3.06 2.92
C ILE A 117 -21.27 1.77 3.76
N ILE A 118 -21.76 1.83 5.00
CA ILE A 118 -21.90 0.65 5.87
C ILE A 118 -22.83 -0.40 5.22
N GLU A 119 -23.94 0.05 4.64
CA GLU A 119 -24.89 -0.82 3.93
C GLU A 119 -24.29 -1.38 2.63
N LEU A 120 -23.57 -0.56 1.85
CA LEU A 120 -22.88 -0.98 0.64
C LEU A 120 -21.87 -2.09 0.90
N PHE A 121 -21.18 -2.03 2.05
CA PHE A 121 -20.25 -3.07 2.49
C PHE A 121 -20.92 -4.24 3.20
N GLN A 122 -22.25 -4.27 3.27
CA GLN A 122 -23.07 -5.36 3.83
C GLN A 122 -22.66 -5.76 5.25
N MET A 123 -22.37 -4.77 6.10
CA MET A 123 -21.98 -5.04 7.48
C MET A 123 -23.16 -5.65 8.27
N PRO A 124 -22.93 -6.65 9.14
CA PRO A 124 -23.99 -7.25 9.94
C PRO A 124 -24.74 -6.21 10.79
N LYS A 125 -26.08 -6.33 10.87
CA LYS A 125 -26.95 -5.36 11.56
C LYS A 125 -26.51 -5.06 12.99
N ASP A 126 -26.07 -6.09 13.72
CA ASP A 126 -25.65 -6.00 15.12
C ASP A 126 -24.34 -5.21 15.30
N THR A 127 -23.58 -5.01 14.22
CA THR A 127 -22.30 -4.28 14.23
C THR A 127 -22.41 -2.85 13.71
N VAL A 128 -23.56 -2.44 13.17
CA VAL A 128 -23.73 -1.15 12.48
C VAL A 128 -23.45 0.03 13.41
N THR A 129 -23.98 0.02 14.64
CA THR A 129 -23.80 1.10 15.60
C THR A 129 -22.33 1.29 15.97
N TYR A 130 -21.66 0.20 16.36
CA TYR A 130 -20.22 0.23 16.67
C TYR A 130 -19.37 0.64 15.46
N SER A 131 -19.74 0.18 14.25
CA SER A 131 -19.04 0.52 13.02
C SER A 131 -19.18 2.00 12.68
N ALA A 132 -20.39 2.57 12.84
CA ALA A 132 -20.64 3.99 12.61
C ALA A 132 -19.89 4.87 13.61
N GLU A 133 -19.92 4.51 14.90
CA GLU A 133 -19.15 5.20 15.94
C GLU A 133 -17.65 5.23 15.62
N TYR A 134 -17.08 4.08 15.28
CA TYR A 134 -15.67 3.97 14.92
C TYR A 134 -15.34 4.78 13.66
N LEU A 135 -16.06 4.52 12.56
CA LEU A 135 -15.78 5.11 11.25
C LEU A 135 -15.91 6.63 11.26
N ARG A 136 -16.79 7.20 12.08
CA ARG A 136 -16.93 8.66 12.16
C ARG A 136 -15.62 9.35 12.53
N TYR A 137 -14.85 8.78 13.46
CA TYR A 137 -13.54 9.32 13.81
C TYR A 137 -12.51 9.06 12.70
N ILE A 138 -12.48 7.84 12.17
CA ILE A 138 -11.50 7.43 11.16
C ILE A 138 -11.65 8.22 9.84
N LEU A 139 -12.89 8.34 9.35
CA LEU A 139 -13.22 9.05 8.12
C LEU A 139 -12.97 10.55 8.25
N THR A 140 -13.21 11.14 9.43
CA THR A 140 -12.78 12.51 9.75
C THR A 140 -11.25 12.64 9.75
N GLY A 141 -10.55 11.61 10.21
CA GLY A 141 -9.09 11.51 10.21
C GLY A 141 -8.45 11.40 8.82
N LEU A 142 -9.22 11.22 7.75
CA LEU A 142 -8.68 11.15 6.38
C LEU A 142 -7.87 12.40 5.99
N ILE A 143 -8.22 13.57 6.55
CA ILE A 143 -7.46 14.82 6.36
C ILE A 143 -6.03 14.66 6.89
N PHE A 144 -5.87 14.11 8.10
CA PHE A 144 -4.56 13.85 8.69
C PHE A 144 -3.82 12.72 7.97
N THR A 145 -4.52 11.67 7.56
CA THR A 145 -3.94 10.61 6.74
C THR A 145 -3.38 11.16 5.43
N GLY A 146 -4.12 12.05 4.75
CA GLY A 146 -3.67 12.72 3.53
C GLY A 146 -2.45 13.60 3.76
N LEU A 147 -2.49 14.43 4.81
CA LEU A 147 -1.38 15.31 5.20
C LEU A 147 -0.11 14.52 5.56
N TYR A 148 -0.22 13.49 6.39
CA TYR A 148 0.90 12.63 6.74
C TYR A 148 1.50 11.98 5.49
N ASN A 149 0.67 11.42 4.62
CA ASN A 149 1.16 10.70 3.44
C ASN A 149 1.87 11.63 2.47
N ILE A 150 1.32 12.80 2.14
CA ILE A 150 2.02 13.73 1.23
C ILE A 150 3.37 14.17 1.80
N CYS A 151 3.46 14.45 3.11
CA CYS A 151 4.72 14.79 3.76
C CYS A 151 5.71 13.62 3.78
N ALA A 152 5.25 12.42 4.15
CA ALA A 152 6.09 11.22 4.21
C ALA A 152 6.65 10.86 2.82
N TYR A 153 5.82 10.91 1.78
CA TYR A 153 6.24 10.68 0.41
C TYR A 153 7.14 11.79 -0.13
N LEU A 154 6.92 13.05 0.26
CA LEU A 154 7.84 14.14 -0.08
C LEU A 154 9.23 13.94 0.54
N LEU A 155 9.32 13.57 1.82
CA LEU A 155 10.59 13.23 2.48
C LEU A 155 11.28 12.04 1.80
N ARG A 156 10.51 11.01 1.45
CA ARG A 156 11.05 9.87 0.68
C ARG A 156 11.56 10.30 -0.70
N SER A 157 10.89 11.24 -1.37
CA SER A 157 11.29 11.72 -2.69
C SER A 157 12.67 12.38 -2.72
N ILE A 158 13.12 12.93 -1.58
CA ILE A 158 14.45 13.53 -1.39
C ILE A 158 15.44 12.56 -0.73
N GLY A 159 15.08 11.29 -0.58
CA GLY A 159 15.97 10.27 -0.03
C GLY A 159 15.96 10.14 1.50
N ASP A 160 14.95 10.68 2.19
CA ASP A 160 14.75 10.45 3.64
C ASP A 160 13.59 9.46 3.90
N SER A 161 13.93 8.19 4.11
CA SER A 161 12.97 7.17 4.56
C SER A 161 12.92 6.96 6.08
N LYS A 162 13.83 7.59 6.84
CA LYS A 162 13.95 7.37 8.28
C LYS A 162 13.03 8.29 9.08
N SER A 163 12.92 9.56 8.69
CA SER A 163 12.08 10.50 9.42
C SER A 163 10.61 10.08 9.44
N PRO A 164 9.99 9.65 8.31
CA PRO A 164 8.62 9.10 8.33
C PRO A 164 8.46 7.89 9.25
N LEU A 165 9.47 7.02 9.33
CA LEU A 165 9.46 5.87 10.24
C LEU A 165 9.36 6.31 11.70
N TYR A 166 10.16 7.29 12.13
CA TYR A 166 10.14 7.74 13.53
C TYR A 166 8.79 8.35 13.93
N PHE A 167 8.15 9.11 13.03
CA PHE A 167 6.81 9.64 13.28
C PHE A 167 5.78 8.53 13.45
N LEU A 168 5.87 7.48 12.64
CA LEU A 168 4.97 6.35 12.72
C LEU A 168 5.17 5.51 13.98
N ILE A 169 6.42 5.31 14.43
CA ILE A 169 6.72 4.64 15.71
C ILE A 169 6.07 5.41 16.87
N VAL A 170 6.27 6.72 16.94
CA VAL A 170 5.69 7.55 18.00
C VAL A 170 4.16 7.58 17.90
N SER A 171 3.61 7.65 16.69
CA SER A 171 2.17 7.56 16.45
C SER A 171 1.59 6.26 16.98
N CYS A 172 2.27 5.13 16.74
CA CYS A 172 1.86 3.82 17.22
C CYS A 172 1.87 3.75 18.74
N ILE A 173 2.95 4.20 19.38
CA ILE A 173 3.06 4.22 20.85
C ILE A 173 1.97 5.13 21.45
N LEU A 174 1.78 6.32 20.88
CA LEU A 174 0.79 7.27 21.34
C LEU A 174 -0.63 6.71 21.22
N ASN A 175 -0.99 6.11 20.08
CA ASN A 175 -2.30 5.48 19.91
C ASN A 175 -2.52 4.36 20.92
N THR A 176 -1.57 3.44 21.10
CA THR A 176 -1.70 2.35 22.08
C THR A 176 -1.95 2.89 23.50
N ILE A 177 -1.25 3.96 23.90
CA ILE A 177 -1.44 4.59 25.21
C ILE A 177 -2.85 5.22 25.30
N LEU A 178 -3.25 5.97 24.26
CA LEU A 178 -4.55 6.63 24.22
C LEU A 178 -5.71 5.64 24.18
N ASP A 179 -5.58 4.51 23.48
CA ASP A 179 -6.58 3.45 23.43
C ASP A 179 -6.85 2.92 24.83
N LEU A 180 -5.78 2.56 25.57
CA LEU A 180 -5.91 2.06 26.94
C LEU A 180 -6.54 3.12 27.85
N ILE A 181 -6.19 4.39 27.70
CA ILE A 181 -6.78 5.48 28.49
C ILE A 181 -8.26 5.66 28.17
N PHE A 182 -8.64 5.83 26.90
CA PHE A 182 -10.03 6.09 26.53
C PHE A 182 -10.94 4.89 26.79
N VAL A 183 -10.44 3.66 26.61
CA VAL A 183 -11.23 2.45 26.81
C VAL A 183 -11.29 2.06 28.29
N LEU A 184 -10.17 2.02 29.02
CA LEU A 184 -10.16 1.51 30.40
C LEU A 184 -10.50 2.58 31.45
N VAL A 185 -10.03 3.81 31.25
CA VAL A 185 -10.20 4.88 32.25
C VAL A 185 -11.49 5.64 32.00
N PHE A 186 -11.75 5.99 30.73
CA PHE A 186 -12.92 6.79 30.36
C PHE A 186 -14.12 5.96 29.89
N ASN A 187 -14.00 4.63 29.79
CA ASN A 187 -15.07 3.71 29.37
C ASN A 187 -15.77 4.13 28.07
N MET A 188 -15.03 4.72 27.12
CA MET A 188 -15.58 5.24 25.86
C MET A 188 -15.83 4.15 24.80
N GLY A 189 -15.57 2.88 25.12
CA GLY A 189 -15.79 1.75 24.22
C GLY A 189 -15.10 1.92 22.85
N VAL A 190 -15.83 1.62 21.77
CA VAL A 190 -15.34 1.72 20.39
C VAL A 190 -15.02 3.15 19.98
N SER A 191 -15.85 4.11 20.42
CA SER A 191 -15.63 5.54 20.18
C SER A 191 -14.29 6.01 20.77
N GLY A 192 -13.85 5.44 21.90
CA GLY A 192 -12.55 5.70 22.49
C GLY A 192 -11.36 5.33 21.59
N VAL A 193 -11.42 4.16 20.96
CA VAL A 193 -10.38 3.68 20.02
C VAL A 193 -10.36 4.51 18.75
N GLY A 194 -11.54 4.86 18.23
CA GLY A 194 -11.66 5.80 17.10
C GLY A 194 -11.03 7.16 17.41
N LEU A 195 -11.27 7.71 18.61
CA LEU A 195 -10.71 8.99 19.03
C LEU A 195 -9.19 8.92 19.24
N ALA A 196 -8.67 7.88 19.89
CA ALA A 196 -7.24 7.64 20.03
C ALA A 196 -6.53 7.61 18.67
N THR A 197 -7.13 6.88 17.72
CA THR A 197 -6.66 6.85 16.33
C THR A 197 -6.58 8.23 15.71
N PHE A 198 -7.67 8.99 15.81
CA PHE A 198 -7.77 10.32 15.23
C PHE A 198 -6.70 11.27 15.79
N ILE A 199 -6.49 11.25 17.12
CA ILE A 199 -5.48 12.08 17.78
C ILE A 199 -4.07 11.65 17.37
N ALA A 200 -3.77 10.35 17.37
CA ALA A 200 -2.45 9.85 17.01
C ALA A 200 -2.09 10.19 15.55
N GLN A 201 -3.03 10.01 14.61
CA GLN A 201 -2.86 10.44 13.22
C GLN A 201 -2.64 11.94 13.10
N GLY A 202 -3.41 12.75 13.83
CA GLY A 202 -3.27 14.21 13.87
C GLY A 202 -1.89 14.64 14.34
N VAL A 203 -1.41 14.09 15.46
CA VAL A 203 -0.07 14.37 16.00
C VAL A 203 1.02 13.96 15.00
N SER A 204 0.93 12.76 14.41
CA SER A 204 1.88 12.27 13.41
C SER A 204 1.91 13.15 12.16
N ALA A 205 0.74 13.53 11.65
CA ALA A 205 0.61 14.36 10.46
C ALA A 205 1.16 15.77 10.68
N LEU A 206 0.80 16.42 11.79
CA LEU A 206 1.27 17.77 12.13
C LEU A 206 2.77 17.79 12.41
N TRP A 207 3.28 16.78 13.12
CA TRP A 207 4.71 16.68 13.39
C TRP A 207 5.53 16.41 12.13
N CYS A 208 5.06 15.50 11.26
CA CYS A 208 5.68 15.23 9.96
C CYS A 208 5.65 16.47 9.06
N ALA A 209 4.55 17.23 9.04
CA ALA A 209 4.44 18.47 8.28
C ALA A 209 5.42 19.54 8.81
N PHE A 210 5.47 19.76 10.13
CA PHE A 210 6.41 20.68 10.75
C PHE A 210 7.86 20.32 10.44
N TYR A 211 8.21 19.03 10.60
CA TYR A 211 9.55 18.54 10.27
C TYR A 211 9.87 18.73 8.80
N THR A 212 8.92 18.43 7.89
CA THR A 212 9.11 18.61 6.45
C THR A 212 9.45 20.05 6.11
N VAL A 213 8.70 21.03 6.64
CA VAL A 213 9.00 22.47 6.43
C VAL A 213 10.40 22.82 6.95
N LYS A 214 10.80 22.31 8.12
CA LYS A 214 12.12 22.57 8.71
C LYS A 214 13.25 21.89 7.94
N HIS A 215 13.04 20.68 7.45
CA HIS A 215 14.03 19.88 6.74
C HIS A 215 14.26 20.39 5.32
N MET A 216 13.19 20.85 4.67
CA MET A 216 13.24 21.42 3.31
C MET A 216 13.78 22.86 3.24
N LYS A 217 14.48 23.34 4.27
CA LYS A 217 15.14 24.66 4.25
C LYS A 217 16.12 24.83 3.10
N PHE A 218 16.72 23.75 2.59
CA PHE A 218 17.59 23.80 1.41
C PHE A 218 16.87 24.30 0.14
N LEU A 219 15.54 24.21 0.09
CA LEU A 219 14.78 24.79 -1.01
C LEU A 219 14.69 26.32 -0.91
N ASP A 220 14.88 26.96 0.25
CA ASP A 220 14.58 28.41 0.44
C ASP A 220 13.13 28.73 0.01
N PHE A 221 12.17 28.07 0.66
CA PHE A 221 10.74 28.20 0.36
C PHE A 221 10.21 29.56 0.86
N LYS A 222 9.79 30.44 -0.06
CA LYS A 222 9.23 31.76 0.28
C LYS A 222 7.71 31.74 0.16
N ARG A 223 7.01 32.65 0.84
CA ARG A 223 5.54 32.78 0.70
C ARG A 223 5.09 32.91 -0.75
N LYS A 224 5.88 33.61 -1.59
CA LYS A 224 5.64 33.76 -3.03
C LYS A 224 5.67 32.46 -3.83
N ASP A 225 6.28 31.40 -3.27
CA ASP A 225 6.38 30.09 -3.93
C ASP A 225 5.17 29.19 -3.61
N ILE A 226 4.31 29.61 -2.66
CA ILE A 226 3.02 28.96 -2.36
C ILE A 226 2.01 29.38 -3.43
N VAL A 227 2.14 28.79 -4.60
CA VAL A 227 1.27 29.04 -5.76
C VAL A 227 0.70 27.75 -6.31
N PHE A 228 -0.52 27.83 -6.84
CA PHE A 228 -1.12 26.75 -7.61
C PHE A 228 -0.75 26.90 -9.09
N SER A 229 0.09 25.99 -9.59
CA SER A 229 0.54 26.01 -10.99
C SER A 229 -0.35 25.13 -11.85
N ARG A 230 -1.21 25.72 -12.68
CA ARG A 230 -2.08 24.97 -13.61
C ARG A 230 -1.28 24.05 -14.56
N LYS A 231 -0.10 24.48 -15.00
CA LYS A 231 0.78 23.69 -15.87
C LYS A 231 1.25 22.41 -15.16
N LEU A 232 1.77 22.54 -13.94
CA LEU A 232 2.26 21.40 -13.16
C LEU A 232 1.11 20.54 -12.65
N PHE A 233 -0.04 21.15 -12.36
CA PHE A 233 -1.23 20.44 -11.91
C PHE A 233 -1.65 19.34 -12.87
N LYS A 234 -1.63 19.56 -14.20
CA LYS A 234 -1.99 18.52 -15.18
C LYS A 234 -1.08 17.29 -15.07
N THR A 235 0.22 17.50 -14.88
CA THR A 235 1.21 16.43 -14.70
C THR A 235 1.00 15.71 -13.37
N ILE A 236 0.88 16.47 -12.27
CA ILE A 236 0.67 15.93 -10.93
C ILE A 236 -0.64 15.13 -10.87
N LEU A 237 -1.72 15.67 -11.43
CA LEU A 237 -3.03 15.04 -11.51
C LEU A 237 -2.92 13.70 -12.22
N SER A 238 -2.28 13.67 -13.40
CA SER A 238 -2.04 12.43 -14.14
C SER A 238 -1.29 11.41 -13.28
N TYR A 239 -0.14 11.76 -12.71
CA TYR A 239 0.66 10.83 -11.92
C TYR A 239 -0.09 10.31 -10.69
N SER A 240 -0.75 11.22 -9.96
CA SER A 240 -1.41 10.94 -8.70
C SER A 240 -2.67 10.12 -8.91
N VAL A 241 -3.58 10.56 -9.79
CA VAL A 241 -4.84 9.86 -10.04
C VAL A 241 -4.59 8.50 -10.65
N LEU A 242 -3.69 8.39 -11.64
CA LEU A 242 -3.39 7.10 -12.26
C LEU A 242 -2.77 6.12 -11.25
N THR A 243 -1.89 6.60 -10.37
CA THR A 243 -1.33 5.76 -9.30
C THR A 243 -2.40 5.37 -8.27
N ALA A 244 -3.32 6.27 -7.92
CA ALA A 244 -4.45 5.97 -7.04
C ALA A 244 -5.39 4.91 -7.64
N VAL A 245 -5.78 5.07 -8.91
CA VAL A 245 -6.58 4.06 -9.64
C VAL A 245 -5.86 2.73 -9.68
N GLN A 246 -4.55 2.72 -9.90
CA GLN A 246 -3.75 1.49 -9.87
C GLN A 246 -3.82 0.78 -8.50
N GLN A 247 -3.70 1.53 -7.40
CA GLN A 247 -3.80 0.98 -6.04
C GLN A 247 -5.22 0.43 -5.78
N SER A 248 -6.25 1.17 -6.14
CA SER A 248 -7.65 0.75 -5.99
C SER A 248 -8.00 -0.49 -6.82
N LEU A 249 -7.54 -0.58 -8.08
CA LEU A 249 -7.74 -1.75 -8.95
C LEU A 249 -7.15 -3.03 -8.34
N SER A 250 -6.02 -2.90 -7.66
CA SER A 250 -5.37 -4.05 -7.00
C SER A 250 -6.24 -4.61 -5.88
N SER A 251 -6.90 -3.74 -5.10
CA SER A 251 -7.88 -4.14 -4.07
C SER A 251 -9.14 -4.75 -4.69
N PHE A 252 -9.64 -4.17 -5.79
CA PHE A 252 -10.87 -4.62 -6.45
C PHE A 252 -10.73 -6.02 -7.10
N GLY A 253 -9.58 -6.34 -7.67
CA GLY A 253 -9.33 -7.65 -8.28
C GLY A 253 -9.49 -8.83 -7.30
N MET A 254 -9.17 -8.61 -6.02
CA MET A 254 -9.35 -9.60 -4.97
C MET A 254 -10.84 -9.83 -4.66
N LEU A 255 -11.64 -8.76 -4.60
CA LEU A 255 -13.08 -8.83 -4.33
C LEU A 255 -13.84 -9.66 -5.37
N MET A 256 -13.51 -9.50 -6.66
CA MET A 256 -14.17 -10.26 -7.73
C MET A 256 -13.89 -11.77 -7.64
N ILE A 257 -12.70 -12.16 -7.20
CA ILE A 257 -12.35 -13.57 -7.05
C ILE A 257 -12.97 -14.15 -5.78
N GLN A 258 -13.11 -13.35 -4.72
CA GLN A 258 -13.77 -13.77 -3.49
C GLN A 258 -15.21 -14.22 -3.75
N GLY A 259 -15.97 -13.50 -4.59
CA GLY A 259 -17.32 -13.90 -4.98
C GLY A 259 -17.38 -15.29 -5.63
N LEU A 260 -16.42 -15.60 -6.50
CA LEU A 260 -16.30 -16.93 -7.11
C LEU A 260 -15.91 -18.00 -6.09
N ILE A 261 -15.00 -17.70 -5.16
CA ILE A 261 -14.57 -18.66 -4.13
C ILE A 261 -15.72 -19.05 -3.22
N ASN A 262 -16.65 -18.13 -2.95
CA ASN A 262 -17.83 -18.40 -2.13
C ASN A 262 -18.74 -19.49 -2.72
N THR A 263 -18.66 -19.78 -4.02
CA THR A 263 -19.43 -20.86 -4.64
C THR A 263 -18.82 -22.25 -4.45
N PHE A 264 -17.58 -22.35 -3.94
CA PHE A 264 -16.87 -23.63 -3.71
C PHE A 264 -17.09 -24.22 -2.31
N GLY A 265 -17.96 -23.61 -1.51
CA GLY A 265 -18.31 -24.08 -0.16
C GLY A 265 -17.39 -23.56 0.95
N THR A 266 -17.84 -23.76 2.19
CA THR A 266 -17.23 -23.17 3.39
C THR A 266 -15.78 -23.59 3.61
N THR A 267 -15.41 -24.83 3.28
CA THR A 267 -14.03 -25.33 3.39
C THR A 267 -13.06 -24.52 2.53
N VAL A 268 -13.40 -24.29 1.26
CA VAL A 268 -12.55 -23.56 0.31
C VAL A 268 -12.50 -22.08 0.65
N MET A 269 -13.63 -21.51 1.08
CA MET A 269 -13.69 -20.12 1.56
C MET A 269 -12.75 -19.88 2.75
N ALA A 270 -12.82 -20.74 3.77
CA ALA A 270 -11.96 -20.63 4.96
C ALA A 270 -10.47 -20.83 4.60
N ALA A 271 -10.17 -21.82 3.75
CA ALA A 271 -8.81 -22.08 3.29
C ALA A 271 -8.23 -20.87 2.55
N PHE A 272 -8.98 -20.33 1.59
CA PHE A 272 -8.54 -19.18 0.81
C PHE A 272 -8.39 -17.92 1.65
N ALA A 273 -9.28 -17.68 2.64
CA ALA A 273 -9.15 -16.55 3.55
C ALA A 273 -7.85 -16.62 4.35
N ALA A 274 -7.50 -17.78 4.90
CA ALA A 274 -6.22 -18.00 5.59
C ALA A 274 -5.01 -17.81 4.65
N CYS A 275 -5.08 -18.39 3.44
CA CYS A 275 -4.00 -18.27 2.46
C CYS A 275 -3.80 -16.83 1.99
N SER A 276 -4.88 -16.08 1.78
CA SER A 276 -4.84 -14.67 1.36
C SER A 276 -4.12 -13.78 2.37
N LYS A 277 -4.28 -14.06 3.67
CA LYS A 277 -3.54 -13.35 4.73
C LYS A 277 -2.04 -13.63 4.65
N ILE A 278 -1.66 -14.89 4.42
CA ILE A 278 -0.26 -15.29 4.25
C ILE A 278 0.34 -14.62 2.99
N ASP A 279 -0.38 -14.63 1.87
CA ASP A 279 0.02 -13.94 0.64
C ASP A 279 0.18 -12.44 0.84
N GLU A 280 -0.70 -11.81 1.63
CA GLU A 280 -0.60 -10.38 1.95
C GLU A 280 0.71 -10.08 2.68
N PHE A 281 1.07 -10.88 3.68
CA PHE A 281 2.36 -10.76 4.40
C PHE A 281 3.57 -10.97 3.47
N ALA A 282 3.51 -11.95 2.58
CA ALA A 282 4.55 -12.21 1.58
C ALA A 282 4.72 -11.02 0.60
N ASN A 283 3.63 -10.33 0.26
CA ASN A 283 3.62 -9.24 -0.70
C ASN A 283 4.17 -7.91 -0.12
N ARG A 284 3.99 -7.64 1.19
CA ARG A 284 4.43 -6.38 1.83
C ARG A 284 5.90 -6.00 1.56
N PRO A 285 6.91 -6.86 1.79
CA PRO A 285 8.30 -6.49 1.54
C PRO A 285 8.57 -6.22 0.06
N LEU A 286 7.91 -6.93 -0.86
CA LEU A 286 8.07 -6.74 -2.30
C LEU A 286 7.53 -5.38 -2.75
N GLN A 287 6.39 -4.96 -2.20
CA GLN A 287 5.81 -3.63 -2.43
C GLN A 287 6.71 -2.50 -1.93
N ASP A 288 7.25 -2.62 -0.72
CA ASP A 288 8.14 -1.59 -0.18
C ASP A 288 9.46 -1.48 -0.92
N LEU A 289 9.98 -2.62 -1.37
CA LEU A 289 11.17 -2.65 -2.21
C LEU A 289 10.91 -1.98 -3.58
N SER A 290 9.73 -2.18 -4.16
CA SER A 290 9.32 -1.48 -5.39
C SER A 290 9.17 0.02 -5.18
N ASN A 291 8.59 0.46 -4.05
CA ASN A 291 8.48 1.88 -3.73
C ASN A 291 9.86 2.53 -3.59
N ALA A 292 10.80 1.87 -2.92
CA ALA A 292 12.19 2.31 -2.83
C ALA A 292 12.85 2.40 -4.22
N PHE A 293 12.61 1.42 -5.09
CA PHE A 293 13.12 1.44 -6.45
C PHE A 293 12.49 2.51 -7.32
N SER A 294 11.22 2.82 -7.13
CA SER A 294 10.54 3.90 -7.85
C SER A 294 11.21 5.25 -7.60
N THR A 295 11.54 5.55 -6.34
CA THR A 295 12.31 6.76 -5.96
C THR A 295 13.71 6.74 -6.59
N TYR A 296 14.41 5.61 -6.54
CA TYR A 296 15.72 5.45 -7.17
C TYR A 296 15.67 5.74 -8.68
N VAL A 297 14.73 5.12 -9.40
CA VAL A 297 14.56 5.30 -10.85
C VAL A 297 14.20 6.75 -11.16
N ALA A 298 13.28 7.34 -10.40
CA ALA A 298 12.84 8.72 -10.61
C ALA A 298 13.96 9.74 -10.44
N GLN A 299 14.76 9.67 -9.37
CA GLN A 299 15.90 10.58 -9.18
C GLN A 299 16.96 10.39 -10.27
N ASN A 300 17.26 9.14 -10.65
CA ASN A 300 18.24 8.90 -11.72
C ASN A 300 17.72 9.33 -13.10
N LYS A 301 16.42 9.21 -13.37
CA LYS A 301 15.80 9.75 -14.58
C LYS A 301 15.93 11.28 -14.61
N GLY A 302 15.58 11.94 -13.51
CA GLY A 302 15.74 13.39 -13.37
C GLY A 302 17.18 13.85 -13.60
N ALA A 303 18.16 13.12 -13.08
CA ALA A 303 19.57 13.40 -13.27
C ALA A 303 20.13 13.00 -14.65
N GLY A 304 19.31 12.45 -15.56
CA GLY A 304 19.75 11.95 -16.87
C GLY A 304 20.62 10.69 -16.83
N ASN A 305 20.70 9.98 -15.68
CA ASN A 305 21.61 8.87 -15.48
C ASN A 305 20.97 7.50 -15.81
N ILE A 306 20.63 7.30 -17.08
CA ILE A 306 19.97 6.08 -17.58
C ILE A 306 20.82 4.82 -17.34
N LYS A 307 22.15 4.94 -17.36
CA LYS A 307 23.07 3.84 -17.02
C LYS A 307 22.85 3.34 -15.60
N ARG A 308 22.66 4.25 -14.63
CA ARG A 308 22.33 3.87 -13.24
C ARG A 308 20.97 3.24 -13.12
N ILE A 309 19.98 3.66 -13.91
CA ILE A 309 18.65 3.02 -13.93
C ILE A 309 18.80 1.55 -14.32
N ARG A 310 19.57 1.25 -15.39
CA ARG A 310 19.85 -0.13 -15.81
C ARG A 310 20.58 -0.93 -14.73
N GLN A 311 21.59 -0.36 -14.08
CA GLN A 311 22.30 -1.03 -12.98
C GLN A 311 21.38 -1.31 -11.78
N GLY A 312 20.52 -0.33 -11.44
CA GLY A 312 19.52 -0.46 -10.40
C GLY A 312 18.53 -1.58 -10.68
N PHE A 313 18.04 -1.69 -11.92
CA PHE A 313 17.13 -2.76 -12.36
C PHE A 313 17.70 -4.17 -12.11
N HIS A 314 18.96 -4.40 -12.49
CA HIS A 314 19.62 -5.70 -12.24
C HIS A 314 19.89 -5.93 -10.75
N ALA A 315 20.20 -4.87 -10.00
CA ALA A 315 20.42 -4.96 -8.57
C ALA A 315 19.14 -5.34 -7.82
N ILE A 316 18.02 -4.68 -8.11
CA ILE A 316 16.74 -4.99 -7.46
C ILE A 316 16.22 -6.37 -7.85
N LEU A 317 16.39 -6.82 -9.10
CA LEU A 317 16.01 -8.17 -9.50
C LEU A 317 16.69 -9.25 -8.65
N LYS A 318 17.98 -9.07 -8.32
CA LYS A 318 18.70 -9.99 -7.42
C LYS A 318 18.14 -9.97 -6.00
N VAL A 319 17.80 -8.79 -5.48
CA VAL A 319 17.22 -8.65 -4.14
C VAL A 319 15.82 -9.27 -4.09
N ILE A 320 14.99 -9.05 -5.12
CA ILE A 320 13.68 -9.66 -5.27
C ILE A 320 13.81 -11.17 -5.33
N ALA A 321 14.70 -11.71 -6.17
CA ALA A 321 14.92 -13.14 -6.27
C ALA A 321 15.30 -13.75 -4.92
N LEU A 322 16.18 -13.09 -4.16
CA LEU A 322 16.59 -13.53 -2.82
C LEU A 322 15.41 -13.50 -1.82
N ILE A 323 14.71 -12.37 -1.72
CA ILE A 323 13.60 -12.20 -0.78
C ILE A 323 12.46 -13.16 -1.12
N SER A 324 12.06 -13.23 -2.39
CA SER A 324 11.03 -14.16 -2.86
C SER A 324 11.45 -15.60 -2.58
N PHE A 325 12.69 -16.01 -2.86
CA PHE A 325 13.17 -17.36 -2.57
C PHE A 325 13.08 -17.73 -1.09
N ILE A 326 13.51 -16.83 -0.19
CA ILE A 326 13.42 -17.04 1.26
C ILE A 326 11.95 -17.17 1.69
N ILE A 327 11.08 -16.26 1.25
CA ILE A 327 9.65 -16.29 1.57
C ILE A 327 8.99 -17.56 1.03
N SER A 328 9.30 -17.95 -0.21
CA SER A 328 8.79 -19.17 -0.84
C SER A 328 9.18 -20.42 -0.05
N ILE A 329 10.43 -20.55 0.39
CA ILE A 329 10.88 -21.69 1.22
C ILE A 329 10.10 -21.73 2.53
N VAL A 330 10.02 -20.61 3.24
CA VAL A 330 9.32 -20.54 4.52
C VAL A 330 7.85 -20.91 4.35
N VAL A 331 7.17 -20.32 3.37
CA VAL A 331 5.76 -20.61 3.10
C VAL A 331 5.56 -22.06 2.65
N PHE A 332 6.41 -22.59 1.79
CA PHE A 332 6.27 -23.95 1.26
C PHE A 332 6.44 -25.03 2.35
N ILE A 333 7.47 -24.89 3.19
CA ILE A 333 7.78 -25.84 4.27
C ILE A 333 6.75 -25.72 5.40
N PHE A 334 6.46 -24.49 5.84
CA PHE A 334 5.59 -24.24 6.99
C PHE A 334 4.13 -24.03 6.62
N ALA A 335 3.70 -24.27 5.37
CA ALA A 335 2.31 -24.06 4.91
C ALA A 335 1.25 -24.61 5.88
N PRO A 336 1.33 -25.87 6.38
CA PRO A 336 0.31 -26.39 7.30
C PRO A 336 0.28 -25.61 8.62
N ASN A 337 1.47 -25.30 9.16
CA ASN A 337 1.61 -24.58 10.41
C ASN A 337 1.09 -23.13 10.27
N LEU A 338 1.43 -22.47 9.17
CA LEU A 338 0.98 -21.10 8.87
C LEU A 338 -0.54 -21.02 8.74
N ILE A 339 -1.17 -22.00 8.07
CA ILE A 339 -2.64 -22.06 7.97
C ILE A 339 -3.26 -22.34 9.34
N SER A 340 -2.65 -23.21 10.15
CA SER A 340 -3.14 -23.54 11.50
C SER A 340 -3.08 -22.37 12.50
N ILE A 341 -2.42 -21.26 12.16
CA ILE A 341 -2.51 -20.02 12.93
C ILE A 341 -3.91 -19.40 12.80
N PHE A 342 -4.55 -19.57 11.64
CA PHE A 342 -5.84 -18.95 11.31
C PHE A 342 -7.03 -19.90 11.43
N VAL A 343 -6.78 -21.21 11.40
CA VAL A 343 -7.82 -22.25 11.42
C VAL A 343 -7.48 -23.29 12.47
N LYS A 344 -8.52 -23.81 13.15
CA LYS A 344 -8.42 -24.92 14.10
C LYS A 344 -7.66 -26.11 13.48
N LYS A 345 -6.78 -26.75 14.27
CA LYS A 345 -5.95 -27.87 13.80
C LYS A 345 -6.77 -29.09 13.41
N GLU A 346 -7.97 -29.21 13.97
CA GLU A 346 -8.91 -30.29 13.70
C GLU A 346 -9.59 -30.14 12.32
N SER A 347 -9.52 -28.97 11.69
CA SER A 347 -10.09 -28.70 10.36
C SER A 347 -9.16 -29.17 9.23
N ILE A 348 -8.91 -30.48 9.18
CA ILE A 348 -7.93 -31.12 8.28
C ILE A 348 -8.22 -30.77 6.81
N ASP A 349 -9.48 -30.78 6.38
CA ASP A 349 -9.86 -30.47 5.00
C ASP A 349 -9.50 -29.03 4.59
N ILE A 350 -9.71 -28.07 5.48
CA ILE A 350 -9.36 -26.66 5.25
C ILE A 350 -7.84 -26.51 5.10
N ILE A 351 -7.09 -27.18 5.98
CA ILE A 351 -5.62 -27.16 5.95
C ILE A 351 -5.11 -27.78 4.66
N GLN A 352 -5.65 -28.93 4.23
CA GLN A 352 -5.21 -29.59 2.99
C GLN A 352 -5.46 -28.73 1.75
N VAL A 353 -6.65 -28.14 1.62
CA VAL A 353 -6.98 -27.22 0.51
C VAL A 353 -6.05 -26.01 0.51
N GLY A 354 -5.83 -25.40 1.68
CA GLY A 354 -4.95 -24.25 1.80
C GLY A 354 -3.49 -24.57 1.51
N VAL A 355 -2.99 -25.72 1.96
CA VAL A 355 -1.62 -26.18 1.67
C VAL A 355 -1.43 -26.38 0.17
N GLY A 356 -2.41 -26.95 -0.51
CA GLY A 356 -2.42 -27.08 -1.97
C GLY A 356 -2.28 -25.73 -2.66
N TYR A 357 -3.09 -24.74 -2.26
CA TYR A 357 -3.01 -23.38 -2.77
C TYR A 357 -1.63 -22.74 -2.53
N LEU A 358 -1.15 -22.72 -1.28
CA LEU A 358 0.09 -22.03 -0.92
C LEU A 358 1.28 -22.63 -1.63
N ARG A 359 1.37 -23.96 -1.70
CA ARG A 359 2.49 -24.63 -2.37
C ARG A 359 2.54 -24.37 -3.88
N ILE A 360 1.40 -24.16 -4.53
CA ILE A 360 1.35 -23.72 -5.92
C ILE A 360 1.83 -22.26 -6.02
N VAL A 361 1.19 -21.36 -5.28
CA VAL A 361 1.39 -19.91 -5.47
C VAL A 361 2.76 -19.43 -4.98
N CYS A 362 3.25 -19.95 -3.85
CA CYS A 362 4.47 -19.43 -3.22
C CYS A 362 5.72 -19.65 -4.09
N ILE A 363 5.79 -20.72 -4.88
CA ILE A 363 6.91 -20.97 -5.82
C ILE A 363 7.04 -19.81 -6.83
N PHE A 364 5.92 -19.15 -7.15
CA PHE A 364 5.86 -18.05 -8.12
C PHE A 364 5.88 -16.67 -7.48
N TYR A 365 6.20 -16.52 -6.19
CA TYR A 365 6.38 -15.19 -5.57
C TYR A 365 7.49 -14.35 -6.21
N ILE A 366 8.42 -14.97 -6.95
CA ILE A 366 9.37 -14.23 -7.78
C ILE A 366 8.66 -13.43 -8.90
N LEU A 367 7.60 -14.00 -9.50
CA LEU A 367 6.79 -13.31 -10.50
C LEU A 367 6.03 -12.14 -9.87
N LEU A 368 5.50 -12.33 -8.65
CA LEU A 368 4.89 -11.24 -7.87
C LEU A 368 5.89 -10.12 -7.58
N GLY A 369 7.12 -10.45 -7.21
CA GLY A 369 8.16 -9.45 -6.99
C GLY A 369 8.49 -8.67 -8.26
N CYS A 370 8.67 -9.37 -9.38
CA CYS A 370 8.99 -8.73 -10.66
C CYS A 370 7.88 -7.80 -11.18
N ILE A 371 6.60 -8.17 -11.05
CA ILE A 371 5.50 -7.32 -11.51
C ILE A 371 5.39 -6.04 -10.68
N VAL A 372 5.52 -6.19 -9.35
CA VAL A 372 5.50 -5.06 -8.43
C VAL A 372 6.69 -4.14 -8.69
N MET A 373 7.88 -4.69 -8.98
CA MET A 373 9.03 -3.92 -9.44
C MET A 373 8.78 -3.16 -10.74
N PHE A 374 8.12 -3.76 -11.74
CA PHE A 374 7.76 -3.07 -12.98
C PHE A 374 6.83 -1.89 -12.71
N TYR A 375 5.85 -2.03 -11.80
CA TYR A 375 5.02 -0.89 -11.39
C TYR A 375 5.86 0.28 -10.85
N GLY A 376 6.80 -0.02 -9.96
CA GLY A 376 7.73 0.97 -9.42
C GLY A 376 8.62 1.60 -10.49
N PHE A 377 9.13 0.79 -11.41
CA PHE A 377 9.95 1.22 -12.55
C PHE A 377 9.21 2.21 -13.45
N PHE A 378 8.05 1.83 -13.99
CA PHE A 378 7.33 2.68 -14.94
C PHE A 378 6.84 3.96 -14.29
N ARG A 379 6.43 3.89 -13.01
CA ARG A 379 6.10 5.09 -12.23
C ARG A 379 7.31 6.00 -12.03
N GLY A 380 8.47 5.45 -11.68
CA GLY A 380 9.71 6.21 -11.54
C GLY A 380 10.17 6.81 -12.87
N MET A 381 9.98 6.08 -13.96
CA MET A 381 10.20 6.56 -15.33
C MET A 381 9.13 7.55 -15.79
N GLY A 382 8.08 7.83 -15.02
CA GLY A 382 7.03 8.75 -15.43
C GLY A 382 6.03 8.22 -16.46
N GLU A 383 6.14 6.93 -16.81
CA GLU A 383 5.26 6.21 -17.72
C GLU A 383 4.11 5.54 -16.95
N VAL A 384 3.41 6.31 -16.10
CA VAL A 384 2.40 5.78 -15.16
C VAL A 384 1.27 5.04 -15.88
N ASN A 385 0.95 5.43 -17.12
CA ASN A 385 -0.02 4.72 -17.97
C ASN A 385 0.35 3.25 -18.17
N ILE A 386 1.64 2.94 -18.39
CA ILE A 386 2.10 1.56 -18.55
C ILE A 386 1.87 0.76 -17.27
N SER A 387 2.11 1.38 -16.11
CA SER A 387 1.89 0.76 -14.79
C SER A 387 0.43 0.33 -14.59
N ILE A 388 -0.54 1.16 -15.02
CA ILE A 388 -1.97 0.78 -15.00
C ILE A 388 -2.25 -0.35 -15.98
N ILE A 389 -1.76 -0.27 -17.22
CA ILE A 389 -1.99 -1.32 -18.22
C ILE A 389 -1.51 -2.67 -17.68
N LEU A 390 -0.33 -2.73 -17.06
CA LEU A 390 0.18 -3.94 -16.43
C LEU A 390 -0.71 -4.45 -15.29
N THR A 391 -1.31 -3.54 -14.53
CA THR A 391 -2.23 -3.89 -13.43
C THR A 391 -3.55 -4.45 -13.96
N VAL A 392 -4.12 -3.82 -14.99
CA VAL A 392 -5.33 -4.28 -15.67
C VAL A 392 -5.10 -5.63 -16.34
N VAL A 393 -3.97 -5.82 -17.01
CA VAL A 393 -3.59 -7.12 -17.60
C VAL A 393 -3.46 -8.18 -16.51
N SER A 394 -2.76 -7.88 -15.41
CA SER A 394 -2.57 -8.85 -14.33
C SER A 394 -3.88 -9.23 -13.64
N GLN A 395 -4.67 -8.26 -13.19
CA GLN A 395 -5.89 -8.52 -12.43
C GLN A 395 -7.05 -8.96 -13.35
N GLY A 396 -7.17 -8.35 -14.53
CA GLY A 396 -8.20 -8.68 -15.51
C GLY A 396 -8.06 -10.09 -16.06
N ILE A 397 -6.84 -10.50 -16.44
CA ILE A 397 -6.60 -11.88 -16.90
C ILE A 397 -6.80 -12.86 -15.74
N ARG A 398 -6.32 -12.53 -14.54
CA ARG A 398 -6.54 -13.35 -13.34
C ARG A 398 -8.03 -13.62 -13.11
N VAL A 399 -8.87 -12.59 -13.17
CA VAL A 399 -10.33 -12.73 -13.02
C VAL A 399 -10.92 -13.55 -14.17
N ALA A 400 -10.64 -13.19 -15.41
CA ALA A 400 -11.18 -13.89 -16.58
C ALA A 400 -10.83 -15.39 -16.57
N LEU A 401 -9.58 -15.73 -16.28
CA LEU A 401 -9.12 -17.11 -16.16
C LEU A 401 -9.64 -17.80 -14.90
N ALA A 402 -9.83 -17.09 -13.78
CA ALA A 402 -10.43 -17.70 -12.59
C ALA A 402 -11.84 -18.20 -12.91
N TYR A 403 -12.70 -17.37 -13.51
CA TYR A 403 -14.05 -17.77 -13.90
C TYR A 403 -14.08 -18.82 -15.01
N GLY A 404 -13.12 -18.79 -15.94
CA GLY A 404 -13.00 -19.78 -17.01
C GLY A 404 -12.55 -21.15 -16.49
N LEU A 405 -11.45 -21.19 -15.73
CA LEU A 405 -10.85 -22.42 -15.23
C LEU A 405 -11.61 -23.02 -14.03
N ALA A 406 -12.32 -22.20 -13.25
CA ALA A 406 -13.17 -22.70 -12.17
C ALA A 406 -14.31 -23.61 -12.67
N ARG A 407 -14.73 -23.45 -13.93
CA ARG A 407 -15.78 -24.26 -14.56
C ARG A 407 -15.25 -25.55 -15.20
N THR A 408 -13.94 -25.75 -15.27
CA THR A 408 -13.34 -26.97 -15.80
C THR A 408 -13.09 -27.97 -14.69
N SER A 409 -12.54 -29.14 -15.03
CA SER A 409 -12.10 -30.16 -14.07
C SER A 409 -11.04 -29.67 -13.08
N MET A 410 -10.43 -28.49 -13.31
CA MET A 410 -9.44 -27.91 -12.40
C MET A 410 -10.05 -27.28 -11.14
N GLY A 411 -11.33 -26.87 -11.18
CA GLY A 411 -12.03 -26.27 -10.03
C GLY A 411 -11.22 -25.17 -9.32
N PHE A 412 -11.05 -25.30 -8.00
CA PHE A 412 -10.28 -24.35 -7.19
C PHE A 412 -8.79 -24.25 -7.58
N THR A 413 -8.17 -25.34 -8.03
CA THR A 413 -6.80 -25.33 -8.54
C THR A 413 -6.68 -24.46 -9.80
N GLY A 414 -7.75 -24.38 -10.60
CA GLY A 414 -7.84 -23.46 -11.74
C GLY A 414 -7.74 -22.00 -11.33
N ILE A 415 -8.32 -21.63 -10.18
CA ILE A 415 -8.19 -20.29 -9.58
C ILE A 415 -6.75 -20.06 -9.14
N CYS A 416 -6.06 -21.05 -8.56
CA CYS A 416 -4.66 -20.93 -8.16
C CYS A 416 -3.76 -20.58 -9.36
N TRP A 417 -3.93 -21.30 -10.47
CA TRP A 417 -3.16 -21.07 -11.70
C TRP A 417 -3.50 -19.75 -12.39
N SER A 418 -4.74 -19.27 -12.29
CA SER A 418 -5.10 -17.97 -12.88
C SER A 418 -4.29 -16.80 -12.29
N ILE A 419 -3.96 -16.88 -10.99
CA ILE A 419 -3.09 -15.91 -10.30
C ILE A 419 -1.68 -15.93 -10.92
N VAL A 420 -1.09 -17.11 -11.02
CA VAL A 420 0.26 -17.32 -11.54
C VAL A 420 0.36 -16.87 -13.00
N ILE A 421 -0.61 -17.25 -13.84
CA ILE A 421 -0.67 -16.89 -15.25
C ILE A 421 -0.82 -15.37 -15.41
N GLY A 422 -1.66 -14.74 -14.59
CA GLY A 422 -1.82 -13.28 -14.57
C GLY A 422 -0.51 -12.55 -14.25
N TRP A 423 0.26 -13.03 -13.27
CA TRP A 423 1.59 -12.50 -12.99
C TRP A 423 2.57 -12.73 -14.14
N PHE A 424 2.60 -13.93 -14.71
CA PHE A 424 3.50 -14.25 -15.80
C PHE A 424 3.28 -13.37 -17.04
N LEU A 425 2.04 -13.23 -17.50
CA LEU A 425 1.70 -12.44 -18.68
C LEU A 425 1.98 -10.95 -18.48
N SER A 426 1.65 -10.43 -17.29
CA SER A 426 1.98 -9.04 -16.98
C SER A 426 3.49 -8.80 -16.86
N ASN A 427 4.26 -9.75 -16.33
CA ASN A 427 5.73 -9.67 -16.36
C ASN A 427 6.30 -9.71 -17.78
N ALA A 428 5.75 -10.55 -18.66
CA ALA A 428 6.17 -10.59 -20.06
C ALA A 428 5.94 -9.25 -20.76
N LEU A 429 4.75 -8.65 -20.56
CA LEU A 429 4.43 -7.32 -21.06
C LEU A 429 5.33 -6.24 -20.43
N GLY A 430 5.59 -6.32 -19.12
CA GLY A 430 6.50 -5.42 -18.41
C GLY A 430 7.92 -5.46 -18.96
N GLY A 431 8.45 -6.65 -19.24
CA GLY A 431 9.75 -6.85 -19.87
C GLY A 431 9.82 -6.27 -21.29
N PHE A 432 8.77 -6.44 -22.09
CA PHE A 432 8.67 -5.85 -23.43
C PHE A 432 8.66 -4.31 -23.36
N MET A 433 7.80 -3.74 -22.52
CA MET A 433 7.67 -2.29 -22.35
C MET A 433 8.95 -1.68 -21.75
N TYR A 434 9.65 -2.40 -20.87
CA TYR A 434 10.95 -1.97 -20.33
C TYR A 434 11.97 -1.76 -21.45
N LYS A 435 12.08 -2.71 -22.40
CA LYS A 435 12.98 -2.57 -23.55
C LYS A 435 12.62 -1.34 -24.38
N LYS A 436 11.33 -1.13 -24.67
CA LYS A 436 10.84 0.01 -25.45
C LYS A 436 11.13 1.35 -24.77
N VAL A 437 10.81 1.49 -23.47
CA VAL A 437 11.04 2.72 -22.71
C VAL A 437 12.53 3.02 -22.57
N MET A 438 13.35 2.01 -22.30
CA MET A 438 14.81 2.19 -22.19
C MET A 438 15.46 2.52 -23.52
N ALA A 439 14.96 2.02 -24.65
CA ALA A 439 15.45 2.38 -25.98
C ALA A 439 15.15 3.85 -26.33
N ASN A 440 13.95 4.34 -26.00
CA ASN A 440 13.56 5.73 -26.22
C ASN A 440 14.24 6.73 -25.26
N SER A 441 14.92 6.25 -24.22
CA SER A 441 15.59 7.08 -23.22
C SER A 441 17.10 7.24 -23.47
N ILE A 442 17.63 6.58 -24.49
CA ILE A 442 19.03 6.70 -24.98
C ILE A 442 19.00 7.64 -26.18
#